data_AF-A0A519S7L4-F1
#
_entry.id   AF-A0A519S7L4-F1
#
_cell.length_a   1.000
_cell.length_b   1.000
_cell.length_c   1.000
_cell.angle_alpha   90.00
_cell.angle_beta   90.00
_cell.angle_gamma   90.00
#
_symmetry.space_group_name_H-M   'P 1'
#
loop_
_entity.id
_entity.type
_entity.pdbx_description
1 polymer ?
#
loop_
_entity_poly.entity_id
_entity_poly.type
_entity_poly.pdbx_seq_one_letter_code
_entity_poly.pdbx_strand_id
1 'polypeptide(L)'
;MQITVNPESVGGTTAGSNSVCAGTDSGNITLSGYVGNIMRWERSIDNGQNWSTITSTANPIAYTNLTITTQYRVIVKSGSCAEAVSSVSTITVNPLTVSANAGVSQNLCSGNGVTLNGNNPAPNNGLWTLISGQAGITFADATLYNTNVTGLKPGETYKFRWTISGFTGCPPSSSEVTITYFSPITNSISSTTTPICFGQNITIAGNIPTGGSGSFTYQWQSSSDGSTWANIPSAVDKDLTTKPSASLSYRRLVNSAVCTSISNSIQINLLPDLSNNFISADQQICFGSAPAMLSGSVPTGGDGNFSYQWQSSIDGATWSDVLGATSNNFTPQNPVATILYRRSISSGACSINVSNQIKLTVNLPAKAEITFLKDKGCAPFQLTNANVAATLYPDRNATYTWFADGIQIGAGAAFPGYTLANQNQSVQIKLVVTSSKGCSNDEIIHTFTTQQDVKAAYTQTTTSGCGPVNVTFTNTSNSLTAASFIWDFGNGITSNLAQPSA
;
A
#
# COMPACT_ATOMS: atom_id res chain seq x y z
N MET A 1 -125.98 15.33 37.65
CA MET A 1 -125.30 14.96 36.40
C MET A 1 -124.13 15.92 36.22
N GLN A 2 -122.90 15.45 36.42
CA GLN A 2 -121.70 16.27 36.26
C GLN A 2 -121.18 16.05 34.84
N ILE A 3 -121.23 17.08 34.00
CA ILE A 3 -120.67 17.05 32.64
C ILE A 3 -119.22 17.50 32.75
N THR A 4 -118.28 16.60 32.48
CA THR A 4 -116.87 16.93 32.38
C THR A 4 -116.55 17.29 30.93
N VAL A 5 -116.11 18.53 30.71
CA VAL A 5 -115.63 19.00 29.41
C VAL A 5 -114.12 18.86 29.38
N ASN A 6 -113.60 18.01 28.48
CA ASN A 6 -112.17 17.89 28.25
C ASN A 6 -111.72 18.99 27.27
N PRO A 7 -110.57 19.65 27.50
CA PRO A 7 -110.01 20.56 26.50
C PRO A 7 -109.59 19.78 25.26
N GLU A 8 -109.65 20.39 24.08
CA GLU A 8 -109.26 19.76 22.81
C GLU A 8 -107.80 19.26 22.88
N SER A 9 -107.53 18.08 22.32
CA SER A 9 -106.18 17.53 22.25
C SER A 9 -105.30 18.43 21.37
N VAL A 10 -104.14 18.85 21.89
CA VAL A 10 -103.13 19.58 21.11
C VAL A 10 -101.87 18.73 21.07
N GLY A 11 -101.42 18.37 19.87
CA GLY A 11 -100.28 17.48 19.67
C GLY A 11 -98.95 18.07 20.13
N GLY A 12 -98.81 19.40 20.14
CA GLY A 12 -97.61 20.12 20.56
C GLY A 12 -96.46 20.08 19.55
N THR A 13 -95.31 20.61 19.96
CA THR A 13 -94.10 20.74 19.15
C THR A 13 -92.97 19.88 19.72
N THR A 14 -92.45 18.97 18.89
CA THR A 14 -91.24 18.20 19.18
C THR A 14 -89.98 19.02 18.88
N ALA A 15 -88.98 18.92 19.73
CA ALA A 15 -87.66 19.53 19.58
C ALA A 15 -86.57 18.47 19.79
N GLY A 16 -85.41 18.66 19.15
CA GLY A 16 -84.28 17.72 19.22
C GLY A 16 -83.76 17.22 17.86
N SER A 17 -84.21 17.81 16.75
CA SER A 17 -83.67 17.53 15.41
C SER A 17 -82.17 17.81 15.37
N ASN A 18 -81.36 16.77 15.12
CA ASN A 18 -79.89 16.83 15.07
C ASN A 18 -79.37 16.03 13.88
N SER A 19 -78.14 16.33 13.44
CA SER A 19 -77.37 15.47 12.55
C SER A 19 -76.34 14.68 13.36
N VAL A 20 -76.32 13.36 13.20
CA VAL A 20 -75.51 12.44 14.02
C VAL A 20 -74.83 11.37 13.15
N CYS A 21 -73.80 10.70 13.67
CA CYS A 21 -73.20 9.56 12.99
C CYS A 21 -74.00 8.28 13.14
N ALA A 22 -74.00 7.48 12.08
CA ALA A 22 -74.51 6.12 12.12
C ALA A 22 -73.86 5.29 13.24
N GLY A 23 -74.68 4.79 14.17
CA GLY A 23 -74.33 3.71 15.10
C GLY A 23 -73.52 4.11 16.33
N THR A 24 -73.26 5.40 16.55
CA THR A 24 -72.57 5.91 17.77
C THR A 24 -73.26 7.15 18.35
N ASP A 25 -74.49 7.42 17.92
CA ASP A 25 -75.28 8.57 18.33
C ASP A 25 -76.12 8.29 19.57
N SER A 26 -76.43 9.34 20.31
CA SER A 26 -77.41 9.31 21.39
C SER A 26 -77.98 10.70 21.63
N GLY A 27 -79.25 10.79 22.01
CA GLY A 27 -79.86 12.06 22.34
C GLY A 27 -81.33 11.94 22.72
N ASN A 28 -81.99 13.09 22.81
CA ASN A 28 -83.31 13.21 23.39
C ASN A 28 -84.23 13.97 22.41
N ILE A 29 -85.47 13.52 22.24
CA ILE A 29 -86.55 14.31 21.63
C ILE A 29 -87.51 14.74 22.74
N THR A 30 -87.76 16.04 22.82
CA THR A 30 -88.62 16.65 23.85
C THR A 30 -89.89 17.17 23.20
N LEU A 31 -91.05 16.94 23.85
CA LEU A 31 -92.33 17.51 23.46
C LEU A 31 -92.69 18.70 24.37
N SER A 32 -93.15 19.80 23.77
CA SER A 32 -93.68 20.96 24.51
C SER A 32 -94.97 21.50 23.88
N GLY A 33 -95.73 22.32 24.62
CA GLY A 33 -96.95 22.98 24.10
C GLY A 33 -98.12 22.05 23.77
N TYR A 34 -98.17 20.85 24.37
CA TYR A 34 -99.24 19.88 24.15
C TYR A 34 -100.35 20.00 25.21
N VAL A 35 -101.57 19.56 24.87
CA VAL A 35 -102.74 19.51 25.77
C VAL A 35 -103.29 18.09 25.78
N GLY A 36 -103.32 17.46 26.96
CA GLY A 36 -103.70 16.05 27.15
C GLY A 36 -102.56 15.20 27.70
N ASN A 37 -102.69 13.88 27.65
CA ASN A 37 -101.63 12.92 28.03
C ASN A 37 -100.89 12.42 26.79
N ILE A 38 -99.58 12.18 26.93
CA ILE A 38 -98.80 11.46 25.90
C ILE A 38 -99.29 10.02 25.88
N MET A 39 -99.84 9.59 24.73
CA MET A 39 -100.33 8.22 24.55
C MET A 39 -99.21 7.29 24.09
N ARG A 40 -98.42 7.74 23.12
CA ARG A 40 -97.29 7.00 22.53
C ARG A 40 -96.39 7.93 21.74
N TRP A 41 -95.13 7.53 21.62
CA TRP A 41 -94.25 8.04 20.58
C TRP A 41 -94.39 7.19 19.33
N GLU A 42 -94.12 7.76 18.17
CA GLU A 42 -94.05 7.04 16.91
C GLU A 42 -92.75 7.44 16.20
N ARG A 43 -92.12 6.47 15.50
CA ARG A 43 -90.95 6.73 14.65
C ARG A 43 -91.18 6.30 13.22
N SER A 44 -90.52 6.97 12.29
CA SER A 44 -90.46 6.62 10.87
C SER A 44 -89.01 6.57 10.39
N ILE A 45 -88.67 5.57 9.58
CA ILE A 45 -87.35 5.42 8.92
C ILE A 45 -87.43 5.65 7.41
N ASP A 46 -88.61 6.04 6.92
CA ASP A 46 -88.93 6.20 5.50
C ASP A 46 -89.52 7.59 5.22
N ASN A 47 -89.02 8.60 5.95
CA ASN A 47 -89.38 10.00 5.79
C ASN A 47 -90.88 10.29 5.96
N GLY A 48 -91.51 9.62 6.93
CA GLY A 48 -92.87 9.87 7.36
C GLY A 48 -93.94 9.09 6.60
N GLN A 49 -93.54 8.18 5.70
CA GLN A 49 -94.47 7.36 4.92
C GLN A 49 -95.14 6.28 5.79
N ASN A 50 -94.37 5.61 6.65
CA ASN A 50 -94.87 4.65 7.62
C ASN A 50 -94.37 4.98 9.03
N TRP A 51 -95.26 4.83 10.02
CA TRP A 51 -94.97 5.13 11.43
C TRP A 51 -95.10 3.87 12.28
N SER A 52 -94.02 3.53 12.97
CA SER A 52 -93.97 2.44 13.95
C SER A 52 -94.19 2.98 15.36
N THR A 53 -95.06 2.34 16.12
CA THR A 53 -95.34 2.70 17.51
C THR A 53 -94.15 2.41 18.42
N ILE A 54 -93.80 3.38 19.27
CA ILE A 54 -92.92 3.22 20.43
C ILE A 54 -93.80 3.36 21.68
N THR A 55 -94.02 2.25 22.38
CA THR A 55 -94.89 2.17 23.57
C THR A 55 -94.21 2.80 24.80
N SER A 56 -94.02 4.11 24.77
CA SER A 56 -93.47 4.92 25.85
C SER A 56 -94.29 6.21 25.98
N THR A 57 -94.46 6.68 27.21
CA THR A 57 -95.08 7.97 27.54
C THR A 57 -94.08 8.96 28.15
N ALA A 58 -92.78 8.62 28.13
CA ALA A 58 -91.73 9.47 28.68
C ALA A 58 -91.56 10.76 27.87
N ASN A 59 -91.20 11.86 28.53
CA ASN A 59 -90.82 13.12 27.89
C ASN A 59 -89.65 13.74 28.66
N PRO A 60 -88.44 13.83 28.08
CA PRO A 60 -88.10 13.47 26.70
C PRO A 60 -88.03 11.95 26.43
N ILE A 61 -88.07 11.56 25.16
CA ILE A 61 -87.70 10.20 24.71
C ILE A 61 -86.25 10.16 24.26
N ALA A 62 -85.51 9.12 24.66
CA ALA A 62 -84.13 8.92 24.23
C ALA A 62 -84.05 8.10 22.93
N TYR A 63 -83.05 8.39 22.10
CA TYR A 63 -82.60 7.56 20.98
C TYR A 63 -81.12 7.22 21.17
N THR A 64 -80.71 6.06 20.67
CA THR A 64 -79.30 5.62 20.64
C THR A 64 -79.03 4.76 19.40
N ASN A 65 -77.80 4.82 18.89
CA ASN A 65 -77.25 3.97 17.82
C ASN A 65 -78.15 3.87 16.57
N LEU A 66 -78.69 5.00 16.12
CA LEU A 66 -79.44 5.06 14.87
C LEU A 66 -78.50 4.84 13.69
N THR A 67 -78.87 3.95 12.77
CA THR A 67 -78.10 3.68 11.54
C THR A 67 -78.74 4.29 10.29
N ILE A 68 -79.97 4.79 10.41
CA ILE A 68 -80.77 5.37 9.34
C ILE A 68 -81.48 6.61 9.88
N THR A 69 -81.62 7.64 9.05
CA THR A 69 -82.37 8.86 9.39
C THR A 69 -83.76 8.51 9.90
N THR A 70 -84.07 8.95 11.12
CA THR A 70 -85.28 8.56 11.84
C THR A 70 -86.07 9.81 12.27
N GLN A 71 -87.34 9.85 11.91
CA GLN A 71 -88.28 10.88 12.33
C GLN A 71 -89.06 10.42 13.56
N TYR A 72 -89.35 11.35 14.47
CA TYR A 72 -90.14 11.12 15.68
C TYR A 72 -91.32 12.07 15.74
N ARG A 73 -92.47 11.54 16.15
CA ARG A 73 -93.67 12.32 16.50
C ARG A 73 -94.36 11.71 17.73
N VAL A 74 -95.27 12.47 18.33
CA VAL A 74 -96.02 12.07 19.52
C VAL A 74 -97.51 12.09 19.22
N ILE A 75 -98.22 11.13 19.78
CA ILE A 75 -99.67 11.10 19.78
C ILE A 75 -100.16 11.47 21.18
N VAL A 76 -100.96 12.53 21.26
CA VAL A 76 -101.48 13.10 22.51
C VAL A 76 -103.00 13.01 22.52
N LYS A 77 -103.59 12.73 23.68
CA LYS A 77 -105.04 12.66 23.84
C LYS A 77 -105.51 13.29 25.14
N SER A 78 -106.49 14.19 25.06
CA SER A 78 -107.14 14.82 26.19
C SER A 78 -108.49 14.16 26.47
N GLY A 79 -108.53 13.28 27.50
CA GLY A 79 -109.75 12.56 27.88
C GLY A 79 -110.39 11.78 26.73
N SER A 80 -111.66 12.08 26.43
CA SER A 80 -112.44 11.45 25.36
C SER A 80 -112.30 12.12 23.98
N CYS A 81 -111.52 13.21 23.86
CA CYS A 81 -111.29 13.89 22.58
C CYS A 81 -110.50 12.99 21.59
N ALA A 82 -110.52 13.34 20.31
CA ALA A 82 -109.71 12.68 19.29
C ALA A 82 -108.20 12.80 19.60
N GLU A 83 -107.41 11.87 19.09
CA GLU A 83 -105.95 11.98 19.18
C GLU A 83 -105.43 13.14 18.33
N ALA A 84 -104.45 13.88 18.85
CA ALA A 84 -103.73 14.91 18.11
C ALA A 84 -102.27 14.48 17.91
N VAL A 85 -101.74 14.78 16.72
CA VAL A 85 -100.36 14.46 16.33
C VAL A 85 -99.48 15.69 16.52
N SER A 86 -98.31 15.51 17.12
CA SER A 86 -97.32 16.58 17.26
C SER A 86 -96.68 16.98 15.93
N SER A 87 -95.87 18.04 15.93
CA SER A 87 -94.87 18.24 14.88
C SER A 87 -93.90 17.05 14.80
N VAL A 88 -93.10 16.99 13.72
CA VAL A 88 -92.07 15.96 13.52
C VAL A 88 -90.69 16.53 13.82
N SER A 89 -89.88 15.78 14.58
CA SER A 89 -88.43 16.02 14.68
C SER A 89 -87.67 14.96 13.90
N THR A 90 -86.66 15.38 13.15
CA THR A 90 -85.86 14.50 12.30
C THR A 90 -84.45 14.37 12.85
N ILE A 91 -84.02 13.15 13.16
CA ILE A 91 -82.62 12.83 13.40
C ILE A 91 -82.00 12.38 12.08
N THR A 92 -81.20 13.25 11.48
CA THR A 92 -80.46 12.95 10.25
C THR A 92 -79.25 12.11 10.61
N VAL A 93 -79.19 10.88 10.12
CA VAL A 93 -78.06 9.99 10.33
C VAL A 93 -77.13 10.05 9.12
N ASN A 94 -75.94 10.57 9.34
CA ASN A 94 -74.89 10.65 8.33
C ASN A 94 -74.05 9.36 8.31
N PRO A 95 -73.53 8.96 7.13
CA PRO A 95 -72.63 7.83 7.04
C PRO A 95 -71.32 8.11 7.79
N LEU A 96 -70.65 7.04 8.23
CA LEU A 96 -69.37 7.12 8.92
C LEU A 96 -68.30 7.76 8.02
N THR A 97 -67.41 8.53 8.64
CA THR A 97 -66.23 9.08 7.97
C THR A 97 -65.32 7.95 7.47
N VAL A 98 -64.89 8.02 6.21
CA VAL A 98 -63.87 7.09 5.67
C VAL A 98 -62.61 7.14 6.55
N SER A 99 -62.05 5.97 6.88
CA SER A 99 -60.80 5.91 7.65
C SER A 99 -59.63 6.39 6.80
N ALA A 100 -58.96 7.45 7.22
CA ALA A 100 -57.83 8.02 6.50
C ALA A 100 -56.62 7.08 6.53
N ASN A 101 -55.96 6.96 5.38
CA ASN A 101 -54.67 6.30 5.20
C ASN A 101 -53.81 7.22 4.34
N ALA A 102 -52.69 7.70 4.88
CA ALA A 102 -51.78 8.62 4.21
C ALA A 102 -50.79 7.93 3.26
N GLY A 103 -50.85 6.59 3.15
CA GLY A 103 -49.93 5.79 2.36
C GLY A 103 -48.65 5.44 3.11
N VAL A 104 -47.71 4.81 2.39
CA VAL A 104 -46.43 4.38 2.95
C VAL A 104 -45.44 5.54 3.02
N SER A 105 -44.60 5.56 4.05
CA SER A 105 -43.48 6.49 4.16
C SER A 105 -42.50 6.31 2.99
N GLN A 106 -41.88 7.40 2.55
CA GLN A 106 -41.01 7.42 1.36
C GLN A 106 -39.66 8.04 1.68
N ASN A 107 -38.62 7.57 1.00
CA ASN A 107 -37.27 8.08 1.10
C ASN A 107 -36.84 8.68 -0.24
N LEU A 108 -36.20 9.85 -0.20
CA LEU A 108 -35.70 10.56 -1.38
C LEU A 108 -34.21 10.80 -1.26
N CYS A 109 -33.53 10.80 -2.40
CA CYS A 109 -32.10 11.11 -2.52
C CYS A 109 -31.78 12.10 -3.64
N SER A 110 -32.78 12.45 -4.45
CA SER A 110 -32.68 13.42 -5.54
C SER A 110 -34.08 13.93 -5.88
N GLY A 111 -34.14 14.96 -6.73
CA GLY A 111 -35.40 15.59 -7.15
C GLY A 111 -35.82 16.75 -6.25
N ASN A 112 -36.97 17.33 -6.54
CA ASN A 112 -37.51 18.49 -5.84
C ASN A 112 -38.90 18.25 -5.24
N GLY A 113 -39.41 17.02 -5.28
CA GLY A 113 -40.75 16.70 -4.83
C GLY A 113 -41.08 15.21 -4.78
N VAL A 114 -42.26 14.89 -4.24
CA VAL A 114 -42.78 13.54 -4.06
C VAL A 114 -44.30 13.52 -4.20
N THR A 115 -44.85 12.42 -4.72
CA THR A 115 -46.30 12.20 -4.71
C THR A 115 -46.71 11.55 -3.39
N LEU A 116 -47.61 12.21 -2.65
CA LEU A 116 -48.27 11.63 -1.48
C LEU A 116 -49.42 10.75 -1.97
N ASN A 117 -49.60 9.56 -1.40
CA ASN A 117 -50.54 8.56 -1.89
C ASN A 117 -51.59 8.21 -0.82
N GLY A 118 -52.45 9.18 -0.51
CA GLY A 118 -53.55 8.99 0.42
C GLY A 118 -54.67 8.13 -0.19
N ASN A 119 -55.61 7.66 0.62
CA ASN A 119 -56.82 7.01 0.10
C ASN A 119 -57.89 8.03 -0.34
N ASN A 120 -58.68 7.65 -1.36
CA ASN A 120 -59.80 8.44 -1.85
C ASN A 120 -60.79 8.78 -0.71
N PRO A 121 -61.13 10.06 -0.48
CA PRO A 121 -61.96 10.46 0.65
C PRO A 121 -63.46 10.30 0.39
N ALA A 122 -63.90 10.09 -0.87
CA ALA A 122 -65.32 10.11 -1.21
C ALA A 122 -66.15 9.10 -0.37
N PRO A 123 -67.33 9.50 0.14
CA PRO A 123 -68.06 10.75 -0.13
C PRO A 123 -67.66 11.96 0.74
N ASN A 124 -66.66 11.83 1.61
CA ASN A 124 -66.11 12.91 2.41
C ASN A 124 -65.12 13.79 1.60
N ASN A 125 -64.58 14.84 2.23
CA ASN A 125 -63.53 15.67 1.65
C ASN A 125 -62.19 15.41 2.33
N GLY A 126 -61.11 15.40 1.56
CA GLY A 126 -59.75 15.20 2.05
C GLY A 126 -58.91 16.47 2.03
N LEU A 127 -57.95 16.59 2.94
CA LEU A 127 -56.96 17.67 2.95
C LEU A 127 -55.61 17.18 3.48
N TRP A 128 -54.56 17.46 2.70
CA TRP A 128 -53.17 17.32 3.09
C TRP A 128 -52.68 18.54 3.86
N THR A 129 -51.94 18.30 4.94
CA THR A 129 -51.29 19.35 5.73
C THR A 129 -49.86 18.96 6.07
N LEU A 130 -48.97 19.95 6.12
CA LEU A 130 -47.62 19.78 6.66
C LEU A 130 -47.69 19.89 8.19
N ILE A 131 -47.32 18.83 8.89
CA ILE A 131 -47.28 18.78 10.36
C ILE A 131 -45.92 19.23 10.89
N SER A 132 -44.84 18.77 10.27
CA SER A 132 -43.47 19.14 10.65
C SER A 132 -42.53 19.04 9.47
N GLY A 133 -41.47 19.85 9.48
CA GLY A 133 -40.47 19.97 8.43
C GLY A 133 -40.27 21.43 8.05
N GLN A 134 -39.36 21.70 7.12
CA GLN A 134 -39.11 23.04 6.61
C GLN A 134 -40.36 23.65 5.95
N ALA A 135 -40.65 24.92 6.26
CA ALA A 135 -41.69 25.70 5.59
C ALA A 135 -41.33 26.07 4.13
N GLY A 136 -42.33 26.42 3.32
CA GLY A 136 -42.15 26.82 1.92
C GLY A 136 -42.30 25.68 0.91
N ILE A 137 -42.86 24.54 1.32
CA ILE A 137 -43.30 23.48 0.40
C ILE A 137 -44.57 23.92 -0.34
N THR A 138 -44.82 23.32 -1.50
CA THR A 138 -46.01 23.60 -2.32
C THR A 138 -46.74 22.30 -2.64
N PHE A 139 -48.03 22.22 -2.30
CA PHE A 139 -48.92 21.17 -2.80
C PHE A 139 -49.40 21.57 -4.19
N ALA A 140 -49.41 20.65 -5.16
CA ALA A 140 -50.07 20.88 -6.44
C ALA A 140 -51.60 21.07 -6.24
N ASP A 141 -52.21 20.19 -5.44
CA ASP A 141 -53.57 20.34 -4.92
C ASP A 141 -53.68 19.61 -3.58
N ALA A 142 -53.76 20.34 -2.47
CA ALA A 142 -53.82 19.73 -1.14
C ALA A 142 -55.10 18.90 -0.90
N THR A 143 -56.14 19.06 -1.72
CA THR A 143 -57.41 18.32 -1.58
C THR A 143 -57.41 17.00 -2.37
N LEU A 144 -56.46 16.82 -3.28
CA LEU A 144 -56.31 15.59 -4.04
C LEU A 144 -55.54 14.54 -3.23
N TYR A 145 -56.12 13.35 -3.07
CA TYR A 145 -55.53 12.27 -2.27
C TYR A 145 -54.14 11.83 -2.78
N ASN A 146 -53.90 11.92 -4.10
CA ASN A 146 -52.65 11.60 -4.78
C ASN A 146 -51.91 12.85 -5.31
N THR A 147 -51.68 13.86 -4.47
CA THR A 147 -51.03 15.11 -4.87
C THR A 147 -49.49 15.02 -4.88
N ASN A 148 -48.87 15.77 -5.79
CA ASN A 148 -47.44 16.05 -5.74
C ASN A 148 -47.15 17.19 -4.76
N VAL A 149 -46.02 17.09 -4.04
CA VAL A 149 -45.49 18.13 -3.16
C VAL A 149 -44.09 18.49 -3.62
N THR A 150 -43.80 19.78 -3.81
CA THR A 150 -42.49 20.29 -4.22
C THR A 150 -41.90 21.25 -3.20
N GLY A 151 -40.61 21.61 -3.37
CA GLY A 151 -39.89 22.52 -2.47
C GLY A 151 -39.24 21.81 -1.27
N LEU A 152 -39.13 20.49 -1.32
CA LEU A 152 -38.42 19.68 -0.33
C LEU A 152 -36.91 19.93 -0.44
N LYS A 153 -36.22 20.03 0.71
CA LYS A 153 -34.77 20.20 0.78
C LYS A 153 -34.08 18.92 1.26
N PRO A 154 -32.88 18.61 0.72
CA PRO A 154 -32.09 17.50 1.24
C PRO A 154 -31.65 17.73 2.68
N GLY A 155 -31.62 16.65 3.46
CA GLY A 155 -31.29 16.64 4.89
C GLY A 155 -32.49 16.76 5.83
N GLU A 156 -33.68 17.02 5.29
CA GLU A 156 -34.90 17.27 6.07
C GLU A 156 -35.81 16.02 6.13
N THR A 157 -36.59 15.93 7.21
CA THR A 157 -37.68 14.96 7.34
C THR A 157 -39.00 15.69 7.49
N TYR A 158 -39.94 15.36 6.62
CA TYR A 158 -41.26 15.96 6.56
C TYR A 158 -42.30 14.99 7.05
N LYS A 159 -43.29 15.49 7.79
CA LYS A 159 -44.46 14.73 8.22
C LYS A 159 -45.70 15.37 7.64
N PHE A 160 -46.41 14.63 6.81
CA PHE A 160 -47.66 15.09 6.21
C PHE A 160 -48.83 14.34 6.83
N ARG A 161 -49.95 15.03 7.01
CA ARG A 161 -51.20 14.44 7.50
C ARG A 161 -52.28 14.51 6.44
N TRP A 162 -52.87 13.36 6.14
CA TRP A 162 -54.09 13.23 5.37
C TRP A 162 -55.28 13.27 6.33
N THR A 163 -56.12 14.29 6.23
CA THR A 163 -57.32 14.44 7.06
C THR A 163 -58.56 14.29 6.19
N ILE A 164 -59.46 13.40 6.54
CA ILE A 164 -60.77 13.24 5.89
C ILE A 164 -61.83 13.83 6.82
N SER A 165 -62.55 14.85 6.36
CA SER A 165 -63.57 15.54 7.14
C SER A 165 -64.84 14.70 7.27
N GLY A 166 -65.36 14.57 8.49
CA GLY A 166 -66.65 13.94 8.72
C GLY A 166 -67.81 14.83 8.24
N PHE A 167 -68.96 14.21 7.97
CA PHE A 167 -70.22 14.94 7.86
C PHE A 167 -70.57 15.60 9.20
N THR A 168 -71.53 16.53 9.22
CA THR A 168 -71.98 17.17 10.46
C THR A 168 -72.40 16.12 11.51
N GLY A 169 -71.89 16.26 12.74
CA GLY A 169 -72.11 15.26 13.79
C GLY A 169 -71.14 14.08 13.75
N CYS A 170 -70.25 14.02 12.75
CA CYS A 170 -69.22 12.99 12.63
C CYS A 170 -67.80 13.48 12.82
N PRO A 171 -66.98 12.78 13.63
CA PRO A 171 -65.58 13.15 13.82
C PRO A 171 -64.80 12.93 12.52
N PRO A 172 -63.80 13.79 12.22
CA PRO A 172 -62.87 13.54 11.12
C PRO A 172 -61.98 12.33 11.43
N SER A 173 -61.37 11.77 10.40
CA SER A 173 -60.30 10.78 10.52
C SER A 173 -59.00 11.36 9.98
N SER A 174 -57.86 10.89 10.48
CA SER A 174 -56.56 11.35 9.98
C SER A 174 -55.49 10.27 10.05
N SER A 175 -54.55 10.31 9.10
CA SER A 175 -53.36 9.45 9.05
C SER A 175 -52.15 10.28 8.64
N GLU A 176 -50.95 9.84 9.03
CA GLU A 176 -49.71 10.57 8.79
C GLU A 176 -48.71 9.73 8.02
N VAL A 177 -47.93 10.39 7.16
CA VAL A 177 -46.86 9.78 6.38
C VAL A 177 -45.57 10.59 6.56
N THR A 178 -44.44 9.89 6.64
CA THR A 178 -43.12 10.51 6.76
C THR A 178 -42.39 10.45 5.43
N ILE A 179 -41.83 11.59 5.03
CA ILE A 179 -40.94 11.70 3.87
C ILE A 179 -39.57 12.11 4.38
N THR A 180 -38.58 11.23 4.22
CA THR A 180 -37.19 11.52 4.57
C THR A 180 -36.41 11.85 3.31
N TYR A 181 -35.97 13.10 3.16
CA TYR A 181 -35.09 13.50 2.07
C TYR A 181 -33.66 13.52 2.57
N PHE A 182 -32.89 12.48 2.24
CA PHE A 182 -31.49 12.41 2.61
C PHE A 182 -30.63 13.43 1.85
N SER A 183 -29.62 13.99 2.52
CA SER A 183 -28.62 14.83 1.86
C SER A 183 -27.85 14.03 0.80
N PRO A 184 -27.45 14.63 -0.34
CA PRO A 184 -26.63 13.95 -1.34
C PRO A 184 -25.34 13.42 -0.72
N ILE A 185 -24.92 12.23 -1.14
CA ILE A 185 -23.69 11.62 -0.65
C ILE A 185 -22.48 12.31 -1.30
N THR A 186 -21.56 12.81 -0.48
CA THR A 186 -20.23 13.22 -0.95
C THR A 186 -19.30 12.01 -1.00
N ASN A 187 -18.76 11.70 -2.18
CA ASN A 187 -17.88 10.55 -2.38
C ASN A 187 -16.78 10.95 -3.38
N SER A 188 -15.53 10.92 -2.93
CA SER A 188 -14.37 11.31 -3.73
C SER A 188 -13.15 10.44 -3.40
N ILE A 189 -12.26 10.36 -4.38
CA ILE A 189 -10.94 9.78 -4.25
C ILE A 189 -9.95 10.92 -4.03
N SER A 190 -9.17 10.84 -2.95
CA SER A 190 -8.20 11.86 -2.56
C SER A 190 -6.76 11.52 -2.97
N SER A 191 -6.50 10.29 -3.41
CA SER A 191 -5.18 9.89 -3.90
C SER A 191 -4.77 10.68 -5.13
N THR A 192 -3.51 11.10 -5.16
CA THR A 192 -2.77 11.39 -6.38
C THR A 192 -1.81 10.23 -6.61
N THR A 193 -1.66 9.78 -7.86
CA THR A 193 -0.83 8.61 -8.16
C THR A 193 0.16 8.91 -9.26
N THR A 194 1.40 8.47 -9.03
CA THR A 194 2.42 8.33 -10.06
C THR A 194 2.29 6.95 -10.71
N PRO A 195 2.97 6.71 -11.85
CA PRO A 195 3.11 5.35 -12.36
C PRO A 195 3.67 4.43 -11.28
N ILE A 196 3.31 3.15 -11.34
CA ILE A 196 3.83 2.10 -10.45
C ILE A 196 4.48 1.01 -11.29
N CYS A 197 5.39 0.24 -10.70
CA CYS A 197 6.01 -0.87 -11.40
C CYS A 197 5.24 -2.18 -11.22
N PHE A 198 5.34 -3.06 -12.22
CA PHE A 198 4.83 -4.41 -12.12
C PHE A 198 5.31 -5.08 -10.82
N GLY A 199 4.38 -5.72 -10.10
CA GLY A 199 4.70 -6.37 -8.83
C GLY A 199 4.43 -5.54 -7.57
N GLN A 200 4.26 -4.22 -7.69
CA GLN A 200 4.05 -3.33 -6.54
C GLN A 200 2.58 -3.29 -6.08
N ASN A 201 2.39 -3.13 -4.77
CA ASN A 201 1.07 -2.86 -4.17
C ASN A 201 0.81 -1.36 -4.16
N ILE A 202 -0.46 -0.98 -4.31
CA ILE A 202 -0.93 0.40 -4.13
C ILE A 202 -2.07 0.46 -3.12
N THR A 203 -2.21 1.61 -2.49
CA THR A 203 -3.39 1.97 -1.70
C THR A 203 -4.03 3.22 -2.29
N ILE A 204 -5.28 3.11 -2.73
CA ILE A 204 -6.11 4.22 -3.21
C ILE A 204 -7.01 4.66 -2.06
N ALA A 205 -6.79 5.87 -1.57
CA ALA A 205 -7.51 6.46 -0.47
C ALA A 205 -8.80 7.14 -0.96
N GLY A 206 -9.93 6.73 -0.38
CA GLY A 206 -11.19 7.42 -0.52
C GLY A 206 -11.49 8.31 0.70
N ASN A 207 -12.22 9.40 0.48
CA ASN A 207 -12.70 10.23 1.59
C ASN A 207 -13.66 9.43 2.50
N ILE A 208 -13.88 9.93 3.72
CA ILE A 208 -15.01 9.50 4.55
C ILE A 208 -16.26 10.19 3.97
N PRO A 209 -17.26 9.44 3.47
CA PRO A 209 -18.45 10.05 2.89
C PRO A 209 -19.27 10.85 3.91
N THR A 210 -19.97 11.88 3.42
CA THR A 210 -21.00 12.60 4.19
C THR A 210 -22.34 12.54 3.44
N GLY A 211 -23.44 12.88 4.12
CA GLY A 211 -24.80 12.79 3.57
C GLY A 211 -25.43 11.40 3.75
N GLY A 212 -26.45 11.08 2.95
CA GLY A 212 -27.21 9.84 3.10
C GLY A 212 -27.84 9.73 4.50
N SER A 213 -27.91 8.50 5.01
CA SER A 213 -28.31 8.22 6.40
C SER A 213 -27.15 8.24 7.40
N GLY A 214 -25.92 8.54 6.95
CA GLY A 214 -24.69 8.44 7.74
C GLY A 214 -24.12 7.01 7.86
N SER A 215 -24.84 5.99 7.39
CA SER A 215 -24.33 4.62 7.25
C SER A 215 -24.00 4.33 5.78
N PHE A 216 -22.77 3.86 5.51
CA PHE A 216 -22.25 3.72 4.15
C PHE A 216 -21.76 2.31 3.88
N THR A 217 -22.05 1.81 2.68
CA THR A 217 -21.43 0.61 2.11
C THR A 217 -20.63 1.00 0.87
N TYR A 218 -19.45 0.41 0.70
CA TYR A 218 -18.54 0.72 -0.39
C TYR A 218 -18.46 -0.44 -1.38
N GLN A 219 -18.21 -0.12 -2.64
CA GLN A 219 -17.80 -1.08 -3.65
C GLN A 219 -16.83 -0.40 -4.62
N TRP A 220 -15.60 -0.88 -4.69
CA TRP A 220 -14.64 -0.41 -5.68
C TRP A 220 -14.87 -1.07 -7.04
N GLN A 221 -14.66 -0.28 -8.09
CA GLN A 221 -14.76 -0.71 -9.48
C GLN A 221 -13.46 -0.38 -10.23
N SER A 222 -13.10 -1.23 -11.19
CA SER A 222 -11.99 -1.00 -12.12
C SER A 222 -12.48 -0.96 -13.57
N SER A 223 -11.68 -0.34 -14.44
CA SER A 223 -11.95 -0.18 -15.86
C SER A 223 -10.64 -0.09 -16.65
N SER A 224 -10.56 -0.79 -17.79
CA SER A 224 -9.41 -0.73 -18.72
C SER A 224 -9.56 0.36 -19.79
N ASP A 225 -10.79 0.80 -20.07
CA ASP A 225 -11.14 1.77 -21.12
C ASP A 225 -11.63 3.12 -20.56
N GLY A 226 -11.76 3.23 -19.23
CA GLY A 226 -12.33 4.39 -18.53
C GLY A 226 -13.85 4.54 -18.64
N SER A 227 -14.53 3.65 -19.38
CA SER A 227 -15.95 3.76 -19.73
C SER A 227 -16.78 2.58 -19.22
N THR A 228 -16.27 1.36 -19.35
CA THR A 228 -16.89 0.12 -18.88
C THR A 228 -16.29 -0.26 -17.53
N TRP A 229 -17.14 -0.41 -16.52
CA TRP A 229 -16.71 -0.59 -15.13
C TRP A 229 -17.18 -1.92 -14.56
N ALA A 230 -16.26 -2.66 -13.94
CA ALA A 230 -16.54 -3.92 -13.26
C ALA A 230 -16.26 -3.81 -11.75
N ASN A 231 -17.05 -4.50 -10.93
CA ASN A 231 -16.79 -4.58 -9.50
C ASN A 231 -15.52 -5.39 -9.24
N ILE A 232 -14.65 -4.86 -8.36
CA ILE A 232 -13.51 -5.60 -7.85
C ILE A 232 -14.03 -6.49 -6.70
N PRO A 233 -13.89 -7.83 -6.79
CA PRO A 233 -14.39 -8.73 -5.76
C PRO A 233 -13.83 -8.39 -4.37
N SER A 234 -14.70 -8.40 -3.36
CA SER A 234 -14.37 -8.16 -1.94
C SER A 234 -13.80 -6.77 -1.61
N ALA A 235 -13.71 -5.85 -2.58
CA ALA A 235 -13.23 -4.49 -2.34
C ALA A 235 -14.35 -3.59 -1.80
N VAL A 236 -14.71 -3.82 -0.53
CA VAL A 236 -15.84 -3.18 0.17
C VAL A 236 -15.41 -2.22 1.29
N ASP A 237 -14.11 -1.98 1.42
CA ASP A 237 -13.54 -1.06 2.40
C ASP A 237 -13.51 0.38 1.88
N LYS A 238 -13.32 1.33 2.82
CA LYS A 238 -13.18 2.76 2.50
C LYS A 238 -12.05 3.00 1.49
N ASP A 239 -10.91 2.35 1.72
CA ASP A 239 -9.71 2.44 0.88
C ASP A 239 -9.51 1.13 0.12
N LEU A 240 -8.90 1.21 -1.06
CA LEU A 240 -8.57 0.02 -1.87
C LEU A 240 -7.08 -0.25 -1.81
N THR A 241 -6.68 -1.40 -1.27
CA THR A 241 -5.32 -1.92 -1.45
C THR A 241 -5.34 -3.01 -2.51
N THR A 242 -4.52 -2.87 -3.56
CA THR A 242 -4.50 -3.80 -4.69
C THR A 242 -3.14 -3.89 -5.38
N LYS A 243 -2.93 -4.95 -6.16
CA LYS A 243 -1.75 -5.22 -6.97
C LYS A 243 -2.18 -5.42 -8.43
N PRO A 244 -2.24 -4.35 -9.23
CA PRO A 244 -2.74 -4.45 -10.60
C PRO A 244 -1.75 -5.20 -11.52
N SER A 245 -2.28 -5.89 -12.52
CA SER A 245 -1.53 -6.57 -13.59
C SER A 245 -1.56 -5.83 -14.93
N ALA A 246 -2.33 -4.73 -15.02
CA ALA A 246 -2.40 -3.83 -16.16
C ALA A 246 -2.68 -2.38 -15.68
N SER A 247 -2.47 -1.40 -16.56
CA SER A 247 -2.95 -0.04 -16.33
C SER A 247 -4.48 -0.01 -16.27
N LEU A 248 -5.03 0.51 -15.17
CA LEU A 248 -6.47 0.50 -14.89
C LEU A 248 -6.91 1.81 -14.26
N SER A 249 -8.14 2.21 -14.57
CA SER A 249 -8.87 3.27 -13.87
C SER A 249 -9.70 2.68 -12.74
N TYR A 250 -9.76 3.37 -11.61
CA TYR A 250 -10.52 2.98 -10.42
C TYR A 250 -11.52 4.06 -10.04
N ARG A 251 -12.70 3.63 -9.56
CA ARG A 251 -13.70 4.51 -8.94
C ARG A 251 -14.38 3.77 -7.79
N ARG A 252 -15.02 4.50 -6.90
CA ARG A 252 -15.73 3.96 -5.75
C ARG A 252 -17.22 4.27 -5.86
N LEU A 253 -18.06 3.25 -5.71
CA LEU A 253 -19.50 3.36 -5.51
C LEU A 253 -19.78 3.39 -4.00
N VAL A 254 -20.60 4.33 -3.55
CA VAL A 254 -21.06 4.41 -2.16
C VAL A 254 -22.58 4.39 -2.15
N ASN A 255 -23.16 3.50 -1.34
CA ASN A 255 -24.59 3.46 -1.07
C ASN A 255 -24.88 3.83 0.39
N SER A 256 -25.98 4.55 0.61
CA SER A 256 -26.50 4.92 1.93
C SER A 256 -28.01 5.02 1.87
N ALA A 257 -28.73 4.11 2.53
CA ALA A 257 -30.17 3.94 2.36
C ALA A 257 -30.55 3.81 0.87
N VAL A 258 -31.39 4.72 0.34
CA VAL A 258 -31.79 4.74 -1.08
C VAL A 258 -30.87 5.59 -1.95
N CYS A 259 -29.81 6.18 -1.38
CA CYS A 259 -28.89 7.07 -2.08
C CYS A 259 -27.69 6.29 -2.60
N THR A 260 -27.27 6.62 -3.81
CA THR A 260 -26.07 6.08 -4.43
C THR A 260 -25.23 7.23 -4.99
N SER A 261 -23.92 7.16 -4.81
CA SER A 261 -22.98 8.15 -5.34
C SER A 261 -21.72 7.48 -5.89
N ILE A 262 -21.28 7.93 -7.06
CA ILE A 262 -20.07 7.45 -7.74
C ILE A 262 -19.00 8.54 -7.60
N SER A 263 -17.79 8.15 -7.20
CA SER A 263 -16.67 9.09 -7.07
C SER A 263 -16.14 9.55 -8.42
N ASN A 264 -15.24 10.55 -8.41
CA ASN A 264 -14.27 10.73 -9.49
C ASN A 264 -13.46 9.44 -9.71
N SER A 265 -12.89 9.29 -10.91
CA SER A 265 -11.96 8.19 -11.22
C SER A 265 -10.51 8.61 -11.06
N ILE A 266 -9.65 7.61 -10.84
CA ILE A 266 -8.19 7.75 -10.85
C ILE A 266 -7.58 6.68 -11.76
N GLN A 267 -6.66 7.07 -12.64
CA GLN A 267 -5.96 6.15 -13.53
C GLN A 267 -4.58 5.77 -12.95
N ILE A 268 -4.34 4.47 -12.84
CA ILE A 268 -3.04 3.92 -12.44
C ILE A 268 -2.32 3.44 -13.71
N ASN A 269 -1.16 4.03 -13.98
CA ASN A 269 -0.28 3.57 -15.05
C ASN A 269 0.69 2.52 -14.52
N LEU A 270 0.63 1.31 -15.08
CA LEU A 270 1.53 0.21 -14.73
C LEU A 270 2.71 0.17 -15.70
N LEU A 271 3.92 0.37 -15.18
CA LEU A 271 5.17 0.20 -15.89
C LEU A 271 5.58 -1.28 -15.90
N PRO A 272 6.11 -1.81 -17.03
CA PRO A 272 6.67 -3.16 -17.05
C PRO A 272 7.86 -3.31 -16.10
N ASP A 273 8.13 -4.52 -15.65
CA ASP A 273 9.30 -4.80 -14.79
C ASP A 273 10.63 -4.56 -15.53
N LEU A 274 11.67 -4.21 -14.78
CA LEU A 274 13.00 -3.97 -15.33
C LEU A 274 13.70 -5.30 -15.67
N SER A 275 14.13 -5.43 -16.91
CA SER A 275 14.85 -6.62 -17.38
C SER A 275 15.95 -6.27 -18.39
N ASN A 276 16.68 -7.28 -18.86
CA ASN A 276 17.79 -7.13 -19.79
C ASN A 276 18.93 -6.24 -19.26
N ASN A 277 19.25 -6.35 -17.97
CA ASN A 277 20.41 -5.69 -17.35
C ASN A 277 21.56 -6.68 -17.17
N PHE A 278 22.27 -6.97 -18.25
CA PHE A 278 23.43 -7.84 -18.27
C PHE A 278 24.69 -7.06 -18.60
N ILE A 279 25.81 -7.52 -18.08
CA ILE A 279 27.13 -6.98 -18.36
C ILE A 279 28.04 -8.08 -18.91
N SER A 280 29.12 -7.69 -19.58
CA SER A 280 30.09 -8.56 -20.26
C SER A 280 30.65 -9.70 -19.37
N ALA A 281 31.43 -10.60 -19.94
CA ALA A 281 32.10 -11.65 -19.18
C ALA A 281 33.32 -11.14 -18.37
N ASP A 282 33.84 -12.02 -17.51
CA ASP A 282 35.07 -11.82 -16.74
C ASP A 282 36.27 -11.48 -17.64
N GLN A 283 37.20 -10.70 -17.09
CA GLN A 283 38.43 -10.30 -17.77
C GLN A 283 39.66 -10.66 -16.94
N GLN A 284 40.76 -10.97 -17.62
CA GLN A 284 42.07 -11.13 -17.01
C GLN A 284 43.04 -10.14 -17.65
N ILE A 285 43.74 -9.38 -16.82
CA ILE A 285 44.75 -8.42 -17.24
C ILE A 285 46.04 -8.58 -16.44
N CYS A 286 47.14 -8.09 -16.99
CA CYS A 286 48.39 -7.95 -16.25
C CYS A 286 48.42 -6.62 -15.48
N PHE A 287 49.10 -6.61 -14.34
CA PHE A 287 49.31 -5.40 -13.55
C PHE A 287 49.85 -4.25 -14.42
N GLY A 288 49.21 -3.09 -14.35
CA GLY A 288 49.53 -1.90 -15.16
C GLY A 288 48.95 -1.87 -16.57
N SER A 289 48.27 -2.93 -17.02
CA SER A 289 47.57 -2.95 -18.31
C SER A 289 46.15 -2.36 -18.20
N ALA A 290 45.69 -1.70 -19.26
CA ALA A 290 44.32 -1.18 -19.34
C ALA A 290 43.31 -2.32 -19.55
N PRO A 291 42.23 -2.41 -18.74
CA PRO A 291 41.11 -3.31 -18.99
C PRO A 291 40.37 -2.98 -20.29
N ALA A 292 39.73 -3.98 -20.89
CA ALA A 292 38.77 -3.72 -21.95
C ALA A 292 37.48 -3.13 -21.37
N MET A 293 36.76 -2.34 -22.17
CA MET A 293 35.48 -1.76 -21.77
C MET A 293 34.50 -2.85 -21.34
N LEU A 294 33.86 -2.66 -20.18
CA LEU A 294 32.73 -3.47 -19.73
C LEU A 294 31.49 -3.01 -20.49
N SER A 295 31.01 -3.85 -21.40
CA SER A 295 29.79 -3.57 -22.15
C SER A 295 28.57 -3.99 -21.34
N GLY A 296 27.55 -3.14 -21.29
CA GLY A 296 26.26 -3.48 -20.73
C GLY A 296 25.17 -3.55 -21.80
N SER A 297 24.20 -4.45 -21.63
CA SER A 297 23.01 -4.49 -22.49
C SER A 297 22.12 -3.27 -22.26
N VAL A 298 21.33 -2.89 -23.26
CA VAL A 298 20.30 -1.85 -23.11
C VAL A 298 19.12 -2.44 -22.33
N PRO A 299 18.78 -1.90 -21.13
CA PRO A 299 17.67 -2.43 -20.35
C PRO A 299 16.32 -2.25 -21.04
N THR A 300 15.33 -2.99 -20.55
CA THR A 300 13.93 -2.88 -20.99
C THR A 300 13.01 -2.76 -19.78
N GLY A 301 11.79 -2.25 -19.99
CA GLY A 301 10.79 -2.03 -18.94
C GLY A 301 10.84 -0.63 -18.34
N GLY A 302 10.20 -0.45 -17.19
CA GLY A 302 10.07 0.84 -16.53
C GLY A 302 9.35 1.87 -17.40
N ASP A 303 9.78 3.12 -17.33
CA ASP A 303 9.29 4.22 -18.18
C ASP A 303 10.10 4.37 -19.48
N GLY A 304 11.04 3.47 -19.74
CA GLY A 304 11.95 3.50 -20.90
C GLY A 304 13.14 4.46 -20.74
N ASN A 305 13.19 5.27 -19.67
CA ASN A 305 14.32 6.13 -19.35
C ASN A 305 15.15 5.48 -18.24
N PHE A 306 16.38 5.08 -18.58
CA PHE A 306 17.24 4.36 -17.65
C PHE A 306 18.34 5.24 -17.11
N SER A 307 18.49 5.24 -15.79
CA SER A 307 19.69 5.73 -15.11
C SER A 307 20.58 4.55 -14.76
N TYR A 308 21.88 4.69 -15.00
CA TYR A 308 22.87 3.65 -14.72
C TYR A 308 23.77 4.11 -13.58
N GLN A 309 24.23 3.16 -12.77
CA GLN A 309 25.31 3.36 -11.83
C GLN A 309 26.16 2.09 -11.77
N TRP A 310 27.44 2.21 -12.11
CA TRP A 310 28.39 1.11 -11.92
C TRP A 310 28.85 1.07 -10.48
N GLN A 311 28.97 -0.14 -9.95
CA GLN A 311 29.41 -0.42 -8.59
C GLN A 311 30.60 -1.36 -8.60
N SER A 312 31.50 -1.21 -7.64
CA SER A 312 32.66 -2.07 -7.47
C SER A 312 32.70 -2.71 -6.08
N SER A 313 33.40 -3.84 -5.99
CA SER A 313 33.55 -4.61 -4.76
C SER A 313 34.86 -5.40 -4.76
N ILE A 314 35.49 -5.53 -3.59
CA ILE A 314 36.69 -6.37 -3.40
C ILE A 314 36.35 -7.75 -2.83
N ASP A 315 35.17 -7.91 -2.22
CA ASP A 315 34.74 -9.10 -1.50
C ASP A 315 33.53 -9.80 -2.14
N GLY A 316 32.86 -9.14 -3.10
CA GLY A 316 31.62 -9.59 -3.73
C GLY A 316 30.36 -9.38 -2.89
N ALA A 317 30.50 -8.90 -1.65
CA ALA A 317 29.41 -8.70 -0.70
C ALA A 317 29.08 -7.21 -0.50
N THR A 318 30.11 -6.39 -0.29
CA THR A 318 29.99 -4.96 -0.07
C THR A 318 30.25 -4.22 -1.37
N TRP A 319 29.30 -3.41 -1.81
CA TRP A 319 29.35 -2.71 -3.09
C TRP A 319 29.34 -1.21 -2.89
N SER A 320 30.25 -0.52 -3.57
CA SER A 320 30.36 0.94 -3.57
C SER A 320 30.16 1.49 -4.98
N ASP A 321 29.53 2.65 -5.09
CA ASP A 321 29.35 3.32 -6.37
C ASP A 321 30.69 3.81 -6.93
N VAL A 322 30.92 3.56 -8.22
CA VAL A 322 32.04 4.12 -8.96
C VAL A 322 31.64 5.53 -9.40
N LEU A 323 32.29 6.54 -8.82
CA LEU A 323 31.94 7.94 -9.04
C LEU A 323 31.95 8.31 -10.53
N GLY A 324 30.85 8.90 -11.01
CA GLY A 324 30.70 9.36 -12.39
C GLY A 324 30.45 8.27 -13.44
N ALA A 325 30.48 6.99 -13.05
CA ALA A 325 30.22 5.88 -13.97
C ALA A 325 28.71 5.64 -14.14
N THR A 326 28.06 6.55 -14.89
CA THR A 326 26.59 6.56 -15.11
C THR A 326 26.17 6.24 -16.55
N SER A 327 27.11 5.75 -17.35
CA SER A 327 26.86 5.34 -18.74
C SER A 327 26.49 3.85 -18.85
N ASN A 328 25.84 3.48 -19.96
CA ASN A 328 25.51 2.09 -20.26
C ASN A 328 26.73 1.16 -20.22
N ASN A 329 27.86 1.64 -20.76
CA ASN A 329 29.16 0.95 -20.73
C ASN A 329 30.12 1.66 -19.77
N PHE A 330 31.13 0.95 -19.27
CA PHE A 330 32.13 1.50 -18.37
C PHE A 330 33.52 0.93 -18.67
N THR A 331 34.53 1.79 -18.71
CA THR A 331 35.93 1.37 -18.84
C THR A 331 36.63 1.59 -17.49
N PRO A 332 36.99 0.53 -16.76
CA PRO A 332 37.68 0.65 -15.49
C PRO A 332 39.08 1.25 -15.67
N GLN A 333 39.50 2.11 -14.74
CA GLN A 333 40.88 2.63 -14.73
C GLN A 333 41.81 1.68 -13.96
N ASN A 334 42.85 1.20 -14.65
CA ASN A 334 44.01 0.44 -14.18
C ASN A 334 43.96 -0.04 -12.71
N PRO A 335 43.19 -1.09 -12.41
CA PRO A 335 43.13 -1.61 -11.05
C PRO A 335 44.46 -2.24 -10.64
N VAL A 336 44.87 -2.02 -9.39
CA VAL A 336 46.11 -2.58 -8.81
C VAL A 336 45.89 -3.94 -8.16
N ALA A 337 44.64 -4.37 -8.00
CA ALA A 337 44.23 -5.64 -7.43
C ALA A 337 42.97 -6.16 -8.13
N THR A 338 42.69 -7.45 -7.96
CA THR A 338 41.46 -8.06 -8.47
C THR A 338 40.24 -7.38 -7.86
N ILE A 339 39.27 -7.01 -8.71
CA ILE A 339 38.07 -6.26 -8.32
C ILE A 339 36.85 -6.80 -9.06
N LEU A 340 35.68 -6.77 -8.42
CA LEU A 340 34.40 -7.10 -9.02
C LEU A 340 33.65 -5.83 -9.42
N TYR A 341 32.91 -5.91 -10.51
CA TYR A 341 31.99 -4.87 -10.96
C TYR A 341 30.58 -5.42 -11.17
N ARG A 342 29.58 -4.59 -10.91
CA ARG A 342 28.19 -4.80 -11.30
C ARG A 342 27.57 -3.46 -11.71
N ARG A 343 26.42 -3.50 -12.36
CA ARG A 343 25.67 -2.31 -12.77
C ARG A 343 24.28 -2.33 -12.17
N SER A 344 23.92 -1.27 -11.46
CA SER A 344 22.55 -1.01 -11.03
C SER A 344 21.86 -0.09 -12.03
N ILE A 345 20.56 -0.31 -12.23
CA ILE A 345 19.71 0.53 -13.06
C ILE A 345 18.44 0.93 -12.31
N SER A 346 17.93 2.12 -12.61
CA SER A 346 16.63 2.61 -12.16
C SER A 346 15.88 3.26 -13.33
N SER A 347 14.54 3.17 -13.30
CA SER A 347 13.65 3.77 -14.30
C SER A 347 12.25 3.92 -13.71
N GLY A 348 11.71 5.14 -13.78
CA GLY A 348 10.42 5.51 -13.19
C GLY A 348 10.28 5.08 -11.72
N ALA A 349 9.13 4.47 -11.40
CA ALA A 349 8.79 3.98 -10.06
C ALA A 349 9.29 2.55 -9.77
N CYS A 350 10.04 1.94 -10.70
CA CYS A 350 10.54 0.58 -10.52
C CYS A 350 11.67 0.51 -9.49
N SER A 351 11.68 -0.57 -8.72
CA SER A 351 12.77 -0.88 -7.80
C SER A 351 14.07 -1.08 -8.56
N ILE A 352 15.20 -0.77 -7.94
CA ILE A 352 16.52 -0.91 -8.54
C ILE A 352 16.74 -2.36 -8.98
N ASN A 353 17.17 -2.53 -10.22
CA ASN A 353 17.59 -3.81 -10.77
C ASN A 353 19.13 -3.85 -10.85
N VAL A 354 19.75 -4.95 -10.41
CA VAL A 354 21.20 -5.15 -10.44
C VAL A 354 21.57 -6.25 -11.43
N SER A 355 22.67 -6.05 -12.16
CA SER A 355 23.15 -7.00 -13.16
C SER A 355 23.83 -8.24 -12.55
N ASN A 356 24.24 -9.17 -13.40
CA ASN A 356 25.31 -10.12 -13.06
C ASN A 356 26.60 -9.39 -12.62
N GLN A 357 27.51 -10.12 -11.99
CA GLN A 357 28.81 -9.61 -11.57
C GLN A 357 29.88 -9.99 -12.58
N ILE A 358 30.90 -9.14 -12.73
CA ILE A 358 32.13 -9.39 -13.50
C ILE A 358 33.30 -9.38 -12.54
N LYS A 359 34.19 -10.36 -12.68
CA LYS A 359 35.50 -10.37 -12.02
C LYS A 359 36.58 -9.89 -12.98
N LEU A 360 37.22 -8.77 -12.64
CA LEU A 360 38.41 -8.28 -13.31
C LEU A 360 39.64 -8.75 -12.53
N THR A 361 40.28 -9.80 -13.03
CA THR A 361 41.45 -10.42 -12.37
C THR A 361 42.73 -9.70 -12.79
N VAL A 362 43.50 -9.23 -11.80
CA VAL A 362 44.80 -8.59 -12.02
C VAL A 362 45.91 -9.58 -11.70
N ASN A 363 46.62 -10.04 -12.74
CA ASN A 363 47.75 -10.95 -12.63
C ASN A 363 49.06 -10.16 -12.47
N LEU A 364 49.88 -10.55 -11.50
CA LEU A 364 51.18 -9.92 -11.25
C LEU A 364 52.23 -10.42 -12.26
N PRO A 365 53.22 -9.60 -12.65
CA PRO A 365 54.32 -10.03 -13.52
C PRO A 365 55.17 -11.09 -12.81
N ALA A 366 55.96 -11.88 -13.56
CA ALA A 366 56.93 -12.78 -12.96
C ALA A 366 57.89 -12.00 -12.05
N LYS A 367 58.44 -12.66 -11.02
CA LYS A 367 59.45 -12.05 -10.15
C LYS A 367 60.65 -12.99 -10.01
N ALA A 368 61.82 -12.50 -10.42
CA ALA A 368 63.10 -13.21 -10.30
C ALA A 368 63.85 -12.70 -9.07
N GLU A 369 64.23 -13.62 -8.18
CA GLU A 369 64.94 -13.28 -6.95
C GLU A 369 65.86 -14.44 -6.54
N ILE A 370 67.12 -14.12 -6.29
CA ILE A 370 68.15 -15.09 -5.86
C ILE A 370 68.47 -14.83 -4.38
N THR A 371 68.48 -15.91 -3.59
CA THR A 371 68.98 -15.92 -2.21
C THR A 371 70.26 -16.75 -2.14
N PHE A 372 71.19 -16.34 -1.28
CA PHE A 372 72.46 -17.03 -1.09
C PHE A 372 73.01 -16.84 0.33
N LEU A 373 73.82 -17.81 0.78
CA LEU A 373 74.49 -17.74 2.10
C LEU A 373 75.80 -16.96 2.06
N LYS A 374 76.55 -17.10 0.98
CA LYS A 374 77.82 -16.42 0.72
C LYS A 374 77.95 -16.14 -0.77
N ASP A 375 78.34 -14.92 -1.11
CA ASP A 375 78.70 -14.48 -2.45
C ASP A 375 80.22 -14.56 -2.71
N LYS A 376 81.01 -14.75 -1.64
CA LYS A 376 82.48 -14.87 -1.70
C LYS A 376 83.00 -16.09 -0.91
N GLY A 377 83.99 -16.78 -1.46
CA GLY A 377 84.64 -17.95 -0.82
C GLY A 377 86.05 -18.22 -1.34
N CYS A 378 86.77 -19.20 -0.78
CA CYS A 378 88.06 -19.65 -1.33
C CYS A 378 87.86 -20.61 -2.51
N ALA A 379 88.79 -20.65 -3.45
CA ALA A 379 88.77 -21.62 -4.55
C ALA A 379 89.16 -23.03 -4.07
N PRO A 380 88.48 -24.12 -4.51
CA PRO A 380 87.28 -24.12 -5.35
C PRO A 380 86.03 -23.73 -4.55
N PHE A 381 85.32 -22.70 -4.99
CA PHE A 381 84.07 -22.28 -4.37
C PHE A 381 82.88 -22.98 -5.04
N GLN A 382 82.25 -23.88 -4.31
CA GLN A 382 81.11 -24.67 -4.77
C GLN A 382 79.80 -23.92 -4.47
N LEU A 383 79.12 -23.46 -5.52
CA LEU A 383 77.74 -23.01 -5.44
C LEU A 383 76.84 -24.23 -5.65
N THR A 384 75.96 -24.52 -4.70
CA THR A 384 75.06 -25.67 -4.69
C THR A 384 73.65 -25.22 -4.31
N ASN A 385 72.66 -26.09 -4.48
CA ASN A 385 71.28 -25.82 -4.04
C ASN A 385 71.14 -25.62 -2.51
N ALA A 386 72.17 -25.91 -1.73
CA ALA A 386 72.19 -25.66 -0.30
C ALA A 386 72.61 -24.22 0.05
N ASN A 387 73.28 -23.51 -0.87
CA ASN A 387 73.80 -22.16 -0.60
C ASN A 387 73.35 -21.09 -1.61
N VAL A 388 72.74 -21.47 -2.73
CA VAL A 388 72.10 -20.59 -3.71
C VAL A 388 70.73 -21.16 -4.04
N ALA A 389 69.69 -20.33 -3.98
CA ALA A 389 68.31 -20.73 -4.27
C ALA A 389 67.50 -19.60 -4.91
N ALA A 390 66.47 -19.94 -5.67
CA ALA A 390 65.46 -18.97 -6.10
C ALA A 390 64.38 -18.79 -5.03
N THR A 391 63.94 -17.55 -4.79
CA THR A 391 62.70 -17.31 -4.03
C THR A 391 61.50 -17.73 -4.89
N LEU A 392 60.60 -18.53 -4.34
CA LEU A 392 59.44 -19.05 -5.08
C LEU A 392 58.28 -18.06 -5.02
N TYR A 393 57.68 -17.79 -6.18
CA TYR A 393 56.43 -17.02 -6.31
C TYR A 393 55.40 -17.85 -7.10
N PRO A 394 54.79 -18.90 -6.49
CA PRO A 394 53.92 -19.85 -7.19
C PRO A 394 52.66 -19.20 -7.80
N ASP A 395 52.27 -18.03 -7.30
CA ASP A 395 51.14 -17.24 -7.79
C ASP A 395 51.39 -16.62 -9.17
N ARG A 396 52.66 -16.41 -9.58
CA ARG A 396 53.01 -15.64 -10.78
C ARG A 396 54.14 -16.21 -11.64
N ASN A 397 54.99 -17.07 -11.09
CA ASN A 397 56.11 -17.68 -11.80
C ASN A 397 55.71 -19.04 -12.40
N ALA A 398 56.12 -19.31 -13.64
CA ALA A 398 55.93 -20.59 -14.34
C ALA A 398 57.22 -21.39 -14.48
N THR A 399 58.24 -20.80 -15.11
CA THR A 399 59.50 -21.49 -15.38
C THR A 399 60.68 -20.72 -14.81
N TYR A 400 61.76 -21.44 -14.53
CA TYR A 400 63.00 -20.92 -13.95
C TYR A 400 64.16 -21.44 -14.81
N THR A 401 65.01 -20.55 -15.29
CA THR A 401 66.19 -20.90 -16.09
C THR A 401 67.42 -20.19 -15.52
N TRP A 402 68.46 -20.97 -15.24
CA TRP A 402 69.70 -20.50 -14.64
C TRP A 402 70.80 -20.40 -15.69
N PHE A 403 71.56 -19.33 -15.64
CA PHE A 403 72.73 -19.10 -16.50
C PHE A 403 73.95 -18.75 -15.65
N ALA A 404 75.13 -19.18 -16.10
CA ALA A 404 76.43 -18.71 -15.62
C ALA A 404 77.16 -18.03 -16.79
N ASP A 405 77.52 -16.76 -16.63
CA ASP A 405 78.19 -15.94 -17.65
C ASP A 405 77.50 -16.00 -19.04
N GLY A 406 76.17 -16.03 -19.02
CA GLY A 406 75.33 -16.11 -20.23
C GLY A 406 75.06 -17.52 -20.77
N ILE A 407 75.71 -18.56 -20.24
CA ILE A 407 75.48 -19.96 -20.64
C ILE A 407 74.46 -20.61 -19.72
N GLN A 408 73.45 -21.27 -20.27
CA GLN A 408 72.44 -21.97 -19.47
C GLN A 408 73.06 -23.16 -18.72
N ILE A 409 72.92 -23.17 -17.39
CA ILE A 409 73.45 -24.21 -16.50
C ILE A 409 72.36 -25.13 -15.94
N GLY A 410 71.08 -24.74 -16.04
CA GLY A 410 69.98 -25.62 -15.64
C GLY A 410 68.60 -24.97 -15.74
N ALA A 411 67.58 -25.78 -15.52
CA ALA A 411 66.18 -25.38 -15.50
C ALA A 411 65.49 -25.94 -14.24
N GLY A 412 64.45 -25.25 -13.80
CA GLY A 412 63.75 -25.55 -12.55
C GLY A 412 64.16 -24.64 -11.40
N ALA A 413 63.34 -24.64 -10.35
CA ALA A 413 63.51 -23.72 -9.23
C ALA A 413 64.74 -24.04 -8.35
N ALA A 414 65.17 -25.30 -8.34
CA ALA A 414 66.39 -25.72 -7.67
C ALA A 414 67.62 -25.22 -8.45
N PHE A 415 68.59 -24.66 -7.74
CA PHE A 415 69.84 -24.24 -8.35
C PHE A 415 70.63 -25.48 -8.85
N PRO A 416 71.08 -25.51 -10.11
CA PRO A 416 71.74 -26.68 -10.71
C PRO A 416 73.17 -26.92 -10.20
N GLY A 417 73.78 -25.93 -9.56
CA GLY A 417 75.16 -25.97 -9.10
C GLY A 417 76.14 -25.31 -10.07
N TYR A 418 77.21 -24.72 -9.54
CA TYR A 418 78.32 -24.14 -10.31
C TYR A 418 79.60 -24.08 -9.48
N THR A 419 80.76 -24.33 -10.09
CA THR A 419 82.05 -24.31 -9.39
C THR A 419 82.94 -23.18 -9.93
N LEU A 420 83.37 -22.28 -9.05
CA LEU A 420 84.51 -21.41 -9.35
C LEU A 420 85.79 -22.13 -8.94
N ALA A 421 86.52 -22.67 -9.93
CA ALA A 421 87.67 -23.55 -9.70
C ALA A 421 88.96 -22.79 -9.35
N ASN A 422 89.12 -21.57 -9.87
CA ASN A 422 90.37 -20.81 -9.76
C ASN A 422 90.27 -19.69 -8.73
N GLN A 423 91.41 -19.22 -8.23
CA GLN A 423 91.50 -18.04 -7.36
C GLN A 423 91.22 -16.76 -8.15
N ASN A 424 90.62 -15.74 -7.51
CA ASN A 424 90.26 -14.46 -8.12
C ASN A 424 89.35 -14.60 -9.36
N GLN A 425 88.55 -15.68 -9.40
CA GLN A 425 87.55 -15.93 -10.43
C GLN A 425 86.23 -15.27 -10.02
N SER A 426 85.46 -14.80 -10.99
CA SER A 426 84.09 -14.33 -10.79
C SER A 426 83.15 -15.02 -11.78
N VAL A 427 81.89 -15.22 -11.39
CA VAL A 427 80.82 -15.70 -12.27
C VAL A 427 79.56 -14.86 -12.04
N GLN A 428 78.89 -14.48 -13.12
CA GLN A 428 77.56 -13.89 -13.09
C GLN A 428 76.52 -15.00 -13.17
N ILE A 429 75.82 -15.25 -12.07
CA ILE A 429 74.66 -16.14 -12.05
C ILE A 429 73.43 -15.32 -12.38
N LYS A 430 72.79 -15.63 -13.50
CA LYS A 430 71.52 -15.03 -13.93
C LYS A 430 70.38 -16.02 -13.76
N LEU A 431 69.29 -15.56 -13.17
CA LEU A 431 68.03 -16.28 -13.10
C LEU A 431 67.01 -15.56 -13.98
N VAL A 432 66.44 -16.27 -14.96
CA VAL A 432 65.33 -15.81 -15.80
C VAL A 432 64.07 -16.58 -15.41
N VAL A 433 62.97 -15.86 -15.19
CA VAL A 433 61.68 -16.43 -14.78
C VAL A 433 60.59 -16.00 -15.74
N THR A 434 59.77 -16.95 -16.20
CA THR A 434 58.60 -16.65 -17.04
C THR A 434 57.31 -16.55 -16.23
N SER A 435 56.35 -15.75 -16.71
CA SER A 435 55.04 -15.62 -16.05
C SER A 435 54.16 -16.85 -16.27
N SER A 436 53.43 -17.29 -15.23
CA SER A 436 52.40 -18.33 -15.33
C SER A 436 51.06 -17.85 -15.85
N LYS A 437 50.88 -16.53 -15.98
CA LYS A 437 49.65 -15.88 -16.42
C LYS A 437 49.82 -15.07 -17.71
N GLY A 438 50.94 -15.25 -18.41
CA GLY A 438 51.23 -14.55 -19.66
C GLY A 438 51.61 -13.08 -19.50
N CYS A 439 51.92 -12.63 -18.28
CA CYS A 439 52.45 -11.30 -18.02
C CYS A 439 53.95 -11.22 -18.30
N SER A 440 54.55 -10.04 -18.11
CA SER A 440 55.98 -9.83 -18.33
C SER A 440 56.84 -10.82 -17.54
N ASN A 441 57.88 -11.33 -18.19
CA ASN A 441 58.94 -12.12 -17.57
C ASN A 441 59.87 -11.20 -16.77
N ASP A 442 60.69 -11.79 -15.90
CA ASP A 442 61.64 -11.05 -15.07
C ASP A 442 63.00 -11.78 -15.01
N GLU A 443 64.07 -11.02 -14.79
CA GLU A 443 65.41 -11.57 -14.64
C GLU A 443 66.23 -10.82 -13.59
N ILE A 444 67.11 -11.56 -12.91
CA ILE A 444 68.05 -11.00 -11.92
C ILE A 444 69.44 -11.60 -12.11
N ILE A 445 70.47 -10.78 -11.89
CA ILE A 445 71.88 -11.17 -12.01
C ILE A 445 72.56 -10.94 -10.67
N HIS A 446 73.32 -11.93 -10.20
CA HIS A 446 74.18 -11.81 -9.03
C HIS A 446 75.59 -12.33 -9.33
N THR A 447 76.61 -11.66 -8.79
CA THR A 447 78.01 -12.02 -9.04
C THR A 447 78.60 -12.73 -7.83
N PHE A 448 79.11 -13.95 -8.05
CA PHE A 448 79.86 -14.72 -7.05
C PHE A 448 81.35 -14.67 -7.36
N THR A 449 82.21 -14.63 -6.35
CA THR A 449 83.67 -14.51 -6.54
C THR A 449 84.47 -15.44 -5.64
N THR A 450 85.60 -15.95 -6.13
CA THR A 450 86.63 -16.59 -5.29
C THR A 450 87.68 -15.59 -4.84
N GLN A 451 88.23 -15.80 -3.64
CA GLN A 451 89.40 -15.09 -3.14
C GLN A 451 90.66 -15.96 -3.27
N GLN A 452 91.81 -15.30 -3.18
CA GLN A 452 93.12 -15.93 -3.18
C GLN A 452 93.31 -16.79 -1.91
N ASP A 453 93.89 -17.98 -2.06
CA ASP A 453 94.22 -18.85 -0.93
C ASP A 453 95.50 -18.37 -0.23
N VAL A 454 95.49 -18.37 1.11
CA VAL A 454 96.60 -17.98 1.97
C VAL A 454 96.99 -19.18 2.83
N LYS A 455 98.05 -19.88 2.43
CA LYS A 455 98.67 -20.98 3.17
C LYS A 455 99.78 -20.42 4.06
N ALA A 456 99.56 -20.49 5.36
CA ALA A 456 100.56 -20.14 6.35
C ALA A 456 101.78 -21.09 6.23
N ALA A 457 102.97 -20.52 6.11
CA ALA A 457 104.24 -21.25 6.11
C ALA A 457 105.35 -20.39 6.71
N TYR A 458 106.32 -21.04 7.35
CA TYR A 458 107.49 -20.38 7.89
C TYR A 458 108.71 -21.29 7.86
N THR A 459 109.90 -20.68 7.93
CA THR A 459 111.18 -21.36 8.20
C THR A 459 111.82 -20.75 9.45
N GLN A 460 112.76 -21.48 10.06
CA GLN A 460 113.52 -21.01 11.23
C GLN A 460 115.01 -21.27 11.06
N THR A 461 115.86 -20.43 11.65
CA THR A 461 117.31 -20.53 11.49
C THR A 461 117.93 -21.72 12.22
N THR A 462 117.38 -22.13 13.36
CA THR A 462 117.85 -23.30 14.13
C THR A 462 116.67 -23.98 14.84
N THR A 463 116.76 -25.29 15.07
CA THR A 463 115.72 -26.09 15.75
C THR A 463 116.13 -26.53 17.16
N SER A 464 117.39 -26.36 17.55
CA SER A 464 117.94 -26.71 18.87
C SER A 464 119.28 -26.00 19.12
N GLY A 465 119.57 -25.62 20.36
CA GLY A 465 120.89 -25.11 20.77
C GLY A 465 121.00 -24.86 22.29
N CYS A 466 122.21 -24.54 22.78
CA CYS A 466 122.48 -24.23 24.19
C CYS A 466 122.19 -22.74 24.50
N GLY A 467 121.45 -22.45 25.56
CA GLY A 467 120.91 -21.11 25.83
C GLY A 467 121.95 -20.04 26.23
N PRO A 468 121.71 -18.76 25.89
CA PRO A 468 120.63 -18.23 25.03
C PRO A 468 120.89 -18.44 23.53
N VAL A 469 119.87 -18.91 22.79
CA VAL A 469 119.91 -19.13 21.33
C VAL A 469 118.98 -18.14 20.64
N ASN A 470 119.48 -17.45 19.62
CA ASN A 470 118.65 -16.61 18.76
C ASN A 470 118.07 -17.47 17.62
N VAL A 471 116.74 -17.52 17.54
CA VAL A 471 116.01 -18.22 16.48
C VAL A 471 115.24 -17.18 15.67
N THR A 472 115.60 -17.00 14.40
CA THR A 472 114.88 -16.09 13.51
C THR A 472 113.86 -16.89 12.71
N PHE A 473 112.60 -16.50 12.80
CA PHE A 473 111.52 -17.02 11.97
C PHE A 473 111.36 -16.17 10.71
N THR A 474 111.17 -16.82 9.56
CA THR A 474 110.90 -16.14 8.29
C THR A 474 109.58 -16.63 7.75
N ASN A 475 108.66 -15.70 7.46
CA ASN A 475 107.41 -16.01 6.80
C ASN A 475 107.66 -16.46 5.36
N THR A 476 107.22 -17.66 5.04
CA THR A 476 107.24 -18.24 3.68
C THR A 476 105.82 -18.51 3.16
N SER A 477 104.81 -17.94 3.81
CA SER A 477 103.40 -18.01 3.37
C SER A 477 103.25 -17.45 1.96
N ASN A 478 102.35 -18.04 1.17
CA ASN A 478 101.98 -17.48 -0.13
C ASN A 478 100.99 -16.31 0.04
N SER A 479 100.88 -15.48 -1.00
CA SER A 479 99.80 -14.49 -1.12
C SER A 479 99.72 -13.48 0.04
N LEU A 480 100.80 -12.71 0.26
CA LEU A 480 100.90 -11.75 1.38
C LEU A 480 100.04 -10.48 1.21
N THR A 481 99.50 -10.23 0.01
CA THR A 481 98.73 -9.02 -0.30
C THR A 481 97.35 -9.10 0.38
N ALA A 482 97.06 -8.12 1.25
CA ALA A 482 95.83 -8.06 2.07
C ALA A 482 95.64 -9.21 3.07
N ALA A 483 96.68 -10.02 3.33
CA ALA A 483 96.65 -11.02 4.40
C ALA A 483 96.83 -10.36 5.78
N SER A 484 96.19 -10.93 6.80
CA SER A 484 96.43 -10.61 8.21
C SER A 484 97.31 -11.68 8.82
N PHE A 485 98.31 -11.29 9.60
CA PHE A 485 99.30 -12.21 10.18
C PHE A 485 99.11 -12.29 11.70
N ILE A 486 99.27 -13.51 12.23
CA ILE A 486 99.37 -13.76 13.66
C ILE A 486 100.48 -14.80 13.84
N TRP A 487 101.51 -14.42 14.59
CA TRP A 487 102.58 -15.28 15.06
C TRP A 487 102.39 -15.53 16.54
N ASP A 488 102.45 -16.78 16.96
CA ASP A 488 102.52 -17.20 18.36
C ASP A 488 103.79 -18.04 18.52
N PHE A 489 104.75 -17.55 19.30
CA PHE A 489 106.04 -18.23 19.50
C PHE A 489 106.01 -19.25 20.64
N GLY A 490 104.87 -19.43 21.32
CA GLY A 490 104.68 -20.40 22.40
C GLY A 490 105.33 -20.03 23.74
N ASN A 491 106.02 -18.88 23.82
CA ASN A 491 106.62 -18.33 25.04
C ASN A 491 105.82 -17.15 25.63
N GLY A 492 104.60 -16.91 25.12
CA GLY A 492 103.73 -15.79 25.50
C GLY A 492 103.94 -14.51 24.68
N ILE A 493 104.92 -14.47 23.77
CA ILE A 493 105.10 -13.36 22.82
C ILE A 493 104.34 -13.68 21.52
N THR A 494 103.68 -12.67 20.95
CA THR A 494 103.00 -12.75 19.65
C THR A 494 103.42 -11.61 18.73
N SER A 495 103.21 -11.74 17.42
CA SER A 495 103.42 -10.66 16.43
C SER A 495 102.34 -10.65 15.36
N ASN A 496 101.98 -9.48 14.86
CA ASN A 496 101.05 -9.30 13.74
C ASN A 496 101.74 -8.80 12.45
N LEU A 497 103.08 -8.73 12.46
CA LEU A 497 103.86 -8.29 11.31
C LEU A 497 103.92 -9.39 10.24
N ALA A 498 104.00 -8.99 8.97
CA ALA A 498 104.17 -9.91 7.85
C ALA A 498 105.45 -10.74 7.97
N GLN A 499 106.50 -10.17 8.57
CA GLN A 499 107.72 -10.88 9.00
C GLN A 499 107.89 -10.64 10.50
N PRO A 500 107.99 -11.69 11.34
CA PRO A 500 108.18 -11.53 12.77
C PRO A 500 109.59 -11.00 13.09
N SER A 501 109.72 -10.18 14.14
CA SER A 501 111.04 -9.79 14.66
C SER A 501 111.70 -10.97 15.38
N ALA A 502 113.01 -11.12 15.16
CA ALA A 502 113.88 -12.18 15.71
C ALA A 502 113.87 -12.27 17.25
#